data_AF-A0A6H5GBG0-F1
#
_entry.id   AF-A0A6H5GBG0-F1
#
_cell.length_a   1.000
_cell.length_b   1.000
_cell.length_c   1.000
_cell.angle_alpha   90.00
_cell.angle_beta   90.00
_cell.angle_gamma   90.00
#
_symmetry.space_group_name_H-M   'P 1'
#
loop_
_entity.id
_entity.type
_entity.pdbx_description
1 polymer ?
#
loop_
_entity_poly.entity_id
_entity_poly.type
_entity_poly.pdbx_seq_one_letter_code
_entity_poly.pdbx_strand_id
1 'polypeptide(L)'
;MYILGAWVIINCLCLIRAELYTAITDLEDLLDTEAMFMETLNRYIQREEKKLERLKRKAEEYKKEHSLASADVSEYLSNPINAYLLVKRLTTDWTTTESLMTDQTAL
;
A
#
# COMPACT_ATOMS: atom_id res chain seq x y z
N MET A 1 48.84 -29.61 33.90
CA MET A 1 47.44 -30.00 33.60
C MET A 1 46.43 -28.90 33.95
N TYR A 2 46.44 -28.34 35.17
CA TYR A 2 45.49 -27.29 35.60
C TYR A 2 45.57 -25.94 34.84
N ILE A 3 46.76 -25.48 34.47
CA ILE A 3 46.96 -24.19 33.76
C ILE A 3 46.36 -24.23 32.33
N LEU A 4 46.50 -25.37 31.65
CA LEU A 4 45.92 -25.60 30.32
C LEU A 4 44.39 -25.64 30.40
N GLY A 5 43.84 -26.28 31.43
CA GLY A 5 42.40 -26.26 31.70
C GLY A 5 41.88 -24.84 31.98
N ALA A 6 42.59 -24.05 32.78
CA ALA A 6 42.23 -22.66 33.05
C ALA A 6 42.27 -21.80 31.77
N TRP A 7 43.27 -22.00 30.89
CA TRP A 7 43.37 -21.28 29.62
C TRP A 7 42.22 -21.62 28.66
N VAL A 8 41.82 -22.89 28.60
CA VAL A 8 40.66 -23.33 27.79
C VAL A 8 39.36 -22.74 28.33
N ILE A 9 39.17 -22.71 29.64
CA ILE A 9 37.96 -22.11 30.27
C ILE A 9 37.90 -20.61 29.99
N ILE A 10 39.03 -19.90 30.08
CA ILE A 10 39.09 -18.46 29.79
C ILE A 10 38.75 -18.18 28.32
N ASN A 11 39.30 -18.96 27.37
CA ASN A 11 38.95 -18.82 25.95
C ASN A 11 37.47 -19.10 25.68
N CYS A 12 36.91 -20.13 26.33
CA CYS A 12 35.49 -20.47 26.20
C CYS A 12 34.61 -19.31 26.72
N LEU A 13 34.96 -18.72 27.87
CA LEU A 13 34.25 -17.56 28.42
C LEU A 13 34.35 -16.33 27.49
N CYS A 14 35.51 -16.08 26.86
CA CYS A 14 35.66 -15.01 25.89
C CYS A 14 34.80 -15.25 24.63
N LEU A 15 34.77 -16.47 24.09
CA LEU A 15 33.93 -16.85 22.96
C LEU A 15 32.45 -16.66 23.26
N ILE A 16 31.96 -17.16 24.41
CA ILE A 16 30.55 -17.02 24.81
C ILE A 16 30.15 -15.54 24.90
N ARG A 17 31.03 -14.67 25.41
CA ARG A 17 30.75 -13.23 25.47
C ARG A 17 30.71 -12.61 24.08
N ALA A 18 31.62 -12.98 23.18
CA ALA A 18 31.64 -12.47 21.80
C ALA A 18 30.37 -12.87 21.02
N GLU A 19 29.93 -14.11 21.15
CA GLU A 19 28.67 -14.59 20.57
C GLU A 19 27.46 -13.83 21.12
N LEU A 20 27.43 -13.57 22.44
CA LEU A 20 26.36 -12.81 23.07
C LEU A 20 26.34 -11.34 22.61
N TYR A 21 27.50 -10.69 22.47
CA TYR A 21 27.57 -9.34 21.91
C TYR A 21 27.09 -9.32 20.45
N THR A 22 27.50 -10.30 19.64
CA THR A 22 27.07 -10.42 18.24
C THR A 22 25.55 -10.61 18.15
N ALA A 23 24.98 -11.51 18.95
CA ALA A 23 23.54 -11.74 18.99
C ALA A 23 22.72 -10.51 19.42
N ILE A 24 23.26 -9.67 20.32
CA ILE A 24 22.61 -8.42 20.71
C ILE A 24 22.61 -7.43 19.54
N THR A 25 23.74 -7.26 18.86
CA THR A 25 23.84 -6.39 17.68
C THR A 25 22.89 -6.86 16.57
N ASP A 26 22.82 -8.17 16.31
CA ASP A 26 21.89 -8.72 15.30
C ASP A 26 20.42 -8.44 15.65
N LEU A 27 20.05 -8.44 16.94
CA LEU A 27 18.70 -8.10 17.39
C LEU A 27 18.40 -6.59 17.29
N GLU A 28 19.38 -5.74 17.51
CA GLU A 28 19.27 -4.29 17.29
C GLU A 28 19.01 -3.98 15.82
N ASP A 29 19.77 -4.61 14.91
CA ASP A 29 19.54 -4.49 13.47
C ASP A 29 18.13 -4.95 13.07
N LEU A 30 17.63 -6.03 13.69
CA LEU A 30 16.28 -6.52 13.42
C LEU A 30 15.21 -5.51 13.85
N LEU A 31 15.38 -4.84 14.99
CA LEU A 31 14.46 -3.78 15.44
C LEU A 31 14.46 -2.60 14.47
N ASP A 32 15.62 -2.22 13.92
CA ASP A 32 15.71 -1.17 12.91
C ASP A 32 15.00 -1.58 11.61
N THR A 33 15.12 -2.85 11.20
CA THR A 33 14.36 -3.36 10.04
C THR A 33 12.85 -3.36 10.28
N GLU A 34 12.40 -3.69 11.50
CA GLU A 34 11.00 -3.63 11.87
C GLU A 34 10.48 -2.18 11.80
N ALA A 35 11.25 -1.21 12.30
CA ALA A 35 10.89 0.21 12.20
C ALA A 35 10.75 0.67 10.74
N MET A 36 11.69 0.28 9.85
CA MET A 36 11.59 0.57 8.42
C MET A 36 10.38 -0.10 7.76
N PHE A 37 10.05 -1.32 8.17
CA PHE A 37 8.86 -2.02 7.70
C PHE A 37 7.58 -1.29 8.14
N MET A 38 7.47 -0.89 9.40
CA MET A 38 6.33 -0.13 9.91
C MET A 38 6.14 1.18 9.14
N GLU A 39 7.23 1.90 8.86
CA GLU A 39 7.17 3.12 8.07
C GLU A 39 6.67 2.85 6.64
N THR A 40 7.16 1.78 6.02
CA THR A 40 6.74 1.35 4.68
C THR A 40 5.27 0.95 4.65
N LEU A 41 4.81 0.23 5.66
CA LEU A 41 3.42 -0.16 5.83
C LEU A 41 2.51 1.08 5.97
N ASN A 42 2.91 2.05 6.80
CA ASN A 42 2.14 3.29 6.96
C ASN A 42 2.06 4.09 5.65
N ARG A 43 3.17 4.18 4.90
CA ARG A 43 3.15 4.81 3.56
C ARG A 43 2.24 4.06 2.59
N TYR A 44 2.21 2.74 2.63
CA TYR A 44 1.31 1.92 1.83
C TYR A 44 -0.15 2.23 2.19
N ILE A 45 -0.52 2.18 3.47
CA ILE A 45 -1.86 2.50 3.96
C ILE A 45 -2.31 3.89 3.48
N GLN A 46 -1.46 4.91 3.62
CA GLN A 46 -1.81 6.27 3.16
C GLN A 46 -2.03 6.36 1.65
N ARG A 47 -1.31 5.56 0.84
CA ARG A 47 -1.55 5.49 -0.61
C ARG A 47 -2.89 4.82 -0.90
N GLU A 48 -3.21 3.75 -0.19
CA GLU A 48 -4.49 3.04 -0.30
C GLU A 48 -5.67 3.94 0.06
N GLU A 49 -5.57 4.68 1.16
CA GLU A 49 -6.61 5.61 1.59
C GLU A 49 -6.86 6.70 0.55
N LYS A 50 -5.79 7.29 -0.01
CA LYS A 50 -5.90 8.29 -1.09
C LYS A 50 -6.51 7.72 -2.36
N LYS A 51 -6.16 6.47 -2.73
CA LYS A 51 -6.79 5.78 -3.86
C LYS A 51 -8.29 5.57 -3.60
N LEU A 52 -8.63 5.09 -2.41
CA LEU A 52 -10.01 4.85 -2.01
C LEU A 52 -10.84 6.14 -2.00
N GLU A 53 -10.27 7.24 -1.53
CA GLU A 53 -10.89 8.57 -1.57
C GLU A 53 -11.21 9.01 -3.02
N ARG A 54 -10.26 8.84 -3.95
CA ARG A 54 -10.48 9.13 -5.38
C ARG A 54 -11.59 8.28 -5.97
N LEU A 55 -11.64 6.99 -5.63
CA LEU A 55 -12.68 6.07 -6.10
C LEU A 55 -14.06 6.45 -5.55
N LYS A 56 -14.15 6.80 -4.26
CA LYS A 56 -15.39 7.29 -3.63
C LYS A 56 -15.91 8.55 -4.32
N ARG A 57 -15.02 9.50 -4.63
CA ARG A 57 -15.39 10.73 -5.36
C ARG A 57 -15.95 10.41 -6.75
N LYS A 58 -15.27 9.55 -7.53
CA LYS A 58 -15.76 9.12 -8.85
C LYS A 58 -17.11 8.41 -8.76
N ALA A 59 -17.32 7.56 -7.75
CA ALA A 59 -18.58 6.88 -7.55
C ALA A 59 -19.73 7.87 -7.31
N GLU A 60 -19.50 8.92 -6.52
CA GLU A 60 -20.50 9.97 -6.28
C GLU A 60 -20.77 10.81 -7.54
N GLU A 61 -19.72 11.16 -8.30
CA GLU A 61 -19.86 11.83 -9.59
C GLU A 61 -20.75 11.02 -10.55
N TYR A 62 -20.45 9.74 -10.73
CA TYR A 62 -21.24 8.85 -11.59
C TYR A 62 -22.69 8.70 -11.12
N LYS A 63 -22.91 8.62 -9.81
CA LYS A 63 -24.25 8.54 -9.23
C LYS A 63 -25.06 9.80 -9.51
N LYS A 64 -24.46 10.98 -9.29
CA LYS A 64 -25.10 12.28 -9.57
C LYS A 64 -25.45 12.39 -11.05
N GLU A 65 -24.51 12.10 -11.93
CA GLU A 65 -24.74 12.20 -13.37
C GLU A 65 -25.76 11.17 -13.87
N HIS A 66 -25.76 9.95 -13.33
CA HIS A 66 -26.77 8.95 -13.62
C HIS A 66 -28.16 9.41 -13.16
N SER A 67 -28.27 10.00 -11.97
CA SER A 67 -29.54 10.55 -11.48
C SER A 67 -30.09 11.66 -12.38
N LEU A 68 -29.22 12.52 -12.91
CA LEU A 68 -29.62 13.58 -13.85
C LEU A 68 -30.09 13.01 -15.18
N ALA A 69 -29.36 12.03 -15.73
CA ALA A 69 -29.71 11.40 -16.99
C ALA A 69 -31.00 10.56 -16.90
N SER A 70 -31.21 9.87 -15.77
CA SER A 70 -32.36 8.98 -15.57
C SER A 70 -33.65 9.72 -15.21
N ALA A 71 -33.60 11.00 -14.82
CA ALA A 71 -34.78 11.79 -14.50
C ALA A 71 -35.65 12.06 -15.74
N ASP A 72 -35.02 12.50 -16.84
CA ASP A 72 -35.64 12.55 -18.16
C ASP A 72 -34.57 12.27 -19.23
N VAL A 73 -34.56 11.02 -19.71
CA VAL A 73 -33.55 10.55 -20.67
C VAL A 73 -33.69 11.27 -22.02
N SER A 74 -34.93 11.57 -22.45
CA SER A 74 -35.19 12.18 -23.75
C SER A 74 -34.70 13.62 -23.77
N GLU A 75 -35.02 14.40 -22.74
CA GLU A 75 -34.54 15.77 -22.58
C GLU A 75 -33.01 15.79 -22.39
N TYR A 76 -32.46 14.90 -21.57
CA TYR A 76 -31.02 14.84 -21.33
C TYR A 76 -30.23 14.56 -22.61
N LEU A 77 -30.67 13.58 -23.42
CA LEU A 77 -30.01 13.20 -24.68
C LEU A 77 -30.28 14.15 -25.84
N SER A 78 -31.32 14.98 -25.75
CA SER A 78 -31.57 16.05 -26.74
C SER A 78 -30.45 17.09 -26.76
N ASN A 79 -29.70 17.23 -25.64
CA ASN A 79 -28.50 18.05 -25.58
C ASN A 79 -27.29 17.24 -26.10
N PRO A 80 -26.67 17.64 -27.22
CA PRO A 80 -25.56 16.90 -27.82
C PRO A 80 -24.32 16.84 -26.91
N ILE A 81 -24.13 17.81 -26.00
CA ILE A 81 -23.04 17.80 -25.02
C ILE A 81 -23.25 16.66 -24.02
N ASN A 82 -24.47 16.52 -23.49
CA ASN A 82 -24.83 15.46 -22.55
C ASN A 82 -24.75 14.07 -23.19
N ALA A 83 -25.20 13.93 -24.44
CA ALA A 83 -25.08 12.68 -25.19
C ALA A 83 -23.61 12.28 -25.39
N TYR A 84 -22.75 13.23 -25.77
CA TYR A 84 -21.30 13.00 -25.87
C TYR A 84 -20.68 12.61 -24.53
N LEU A 85 -21.00 13.32 -23.45
CA LEU A 85 -20.49 13.02 -22.11
C LEU A 85 -20.89 11.62 -21.63
N LEU A 86 -22.11 11.18 -21.93
CA LEU A 86 -22.56 9.82 -21.61
C LEU A 86 -21.70 8.78 -22.34
N VAL A 87 -21.47 8.95 -23.65
CA VAL A 87 -20.63 8.03 -24.44
C VAL A 87 -19.19 8.03 -23.92
N LYS A 88 -18.62 9.20 -23.64
CA LYS A 88 -17.28 9.32 -23.06
C LYS A 88 -17.18 8.58 -21.72
N ARG A 89 -18.18 8.73 -20.85
CA ARG A 89 -18.19 8.07 -19.54
C ARG A 89 -18.15 6.55 -19.66
N LEU A 90 -19.02 6.01 -20.52
CA LEU A 90 -19.16 4.57 -20.74
C LEU A 90 -17.97 3.93 -21.46
N THR A 91 -17.24 4.69 -22.28
CA THR A 91 -16.14 4.15 -23.11
C THR A 91 -14.75 4.42 -22.56
N THR A 92 -14.54 5.55 -21.88
CA THR A 92 -13.21 6.02 -21.48
C THR A 92 -13.08 6.18 -19.97
N ASP A 93 -14.04 6.87 -19.33
CA ASP A 93 -13.91 7.21 -17.91
C ASP A 93 -14.06 5.96 -17.03
N TRP A 94 -14.93 5.02 -17.42
CA TRP A 94 -15.07 3.72 -16.76
C TRP A 94 -13.81 2.88 -16.85
N THR A 95 -13.20 2.71 -18.03
CA THR A 95 -11.93 1.99 -18.20
C THR A 95 -10.81 2.62 -17.37
N THR A 96 -10.75 3.96 -17.33
CA THR A 96 -9.79 4.68 -16.49
C THR A 96 -10.02 4.40 -15.00
N THR A 97 -11.27 4.24 -14.58
CA THR A 97 -11.62 3.95 -13.18
C THR A 97 -11.34 2.51 -12.82
N GLU A 98 -11.61 1.58 -13.72
CA GLU A 98 -11.24 0.16 -13.60
C GLU A 98 -9.74 0.00 -13.46
N SER A 99 -8.94 0.68 -14.29
CA SER A 99 -7.48 0.71 -14.16
C SER A 99 -7.04 1.24 -12.78
N LEU A 100 -7.67 2.28 -12.25
CA LEU A 100 -7.39 2.74 -10.88
C LEU A 100 -7.72 1.66 -9.84
N MET A 101 -8.77 0.85 -10.04
CA MET A 101 -9.10 -0.25 -9.14
C MET A 101 -8.06 -1.36 -9.20
N THR A 102 -7.62 -1.76 -10.40
CA THR A 102 -6.74 -2.91 -10.65
C THR A 102 -5.24 -2.61 -10.53
N ASP A 103 -4.83 -1.34 -10.41
CA ASP A 103 -3.43 -0.90 -10.27
C ASP A 103 -2.63 -1.54 -9.10
N GLN A 104 -3.26 -2.39 -8.29
CA GLN A 104 -2.64 -3.14 -7.18
C GLN A 104 -2.56 -4.65 -7.38
N THR A 105 -3.23 -5.22 -8.38
CA THR A 105 -3.24 -6.69 -8.57
C THR A 105 -2.04 -7.19 -9.36
N ALA A 106 -1.15 -6.31 -9.81
CA ALA A 106 0.09 -6.65 -10.50
C ALA A 106 1.29 -6.56 -9.53
N LEU A 107 1.25 -7.36 -8.47
CA LEU A 107 2.42 -7.77 -7.69
C LEU A 107 2.33 -9.27 -7.43
#